data_AF-A0A7K4ADQ4-F1
#
_entry.id   AF-A0A7K4ADQ4-F1
#
_cell.length_a   1.000
_cell.length_b   1.000
_cell.length_c   1.000
_cell.angle_alpha   90.00
_cell.angle_beta   90.00
_cell.angle_gamma   90.00
#
_symmetry.space_group_name_H-M   'P 1'
#
loop_
_entity.id
_entity.type
_entity.pdbx_description
1 polymer ?
#
loop_
_entity_poly.entity_id
_entity_poly.type
_entity_poly.pdbx_seq_one_letter_code
_entity_poly.pdbx_strand_id
1 'polypeptide(L)'
;MNSDGKGYSHIGRITSSIRHRRYLRSIYLLNNLYDGPEVVDTFFDEGSRILVISPHQDDEIIGCGGTLKILVDRGAQITVAYLTDGGSGSHEIPYQEQIDIREQEAKAGLEILGIGEMIFLRRPDYDLIHNKDTVKEVEDLIDEINPDIIFVPYFLDTHPDHAIAAKILGLALSSYSKDLNCYSYEVWTPLPPTIIVDISSVMNMKIQALQQHESQLHNLDYIEKIRGLNAYRSIYADGTTYCEAFMVHSRSEFIRMLDINSRKKLRI
;
A
#
# COMPACT_ATOMS: atom_id res chain seq x y z
N MET A 1 -30.04 -35.87 -53.44
CA MET A 1 -30.32 -35.66 -52.00
C MET A 1 -29.07 -34.96 -51.44
N ASN A 2 -28.98 -33.62 -51.53
CA ASN A 2 -29.49 -32.63 -50.53
C ASN A 2 -29.06 -33.04 -49.12
N SER A 3 -28.04 -32.42 -48.51
CA SER A 3 -28.01 -31.10 -47.83
C SER A 3 -27.58 -31.45 -46.37
N ASP A 4 -26.75 -30.75 -45.61
CA ASP A 4 -26.55 -29.32 -45.43
C ASP A 4 -25.15 -29.06 -44.84
N GLY A 5 -24.29 -28.37 -45.59
CA GLY A 5 -23.13 -27.67 -45.04
C GLY A 5 -23.51 -26.21 -44.86
N LYS A 6 -23.92 -25.80 -43.66
CA LYS A 6 -24.15 -24.38 -43.34
C LYS A 6 -22.83 -23.72 -42.96
N GLY A 7 -22.32 -22.94 -43.90
CA GLY A 7 -21.30 -21.93 -43.64
C GLY A 7 -21.84 -20.78 -42.81
N TYR A 8 -20.96 -20.17 -42.05
CA TYR A 8 -21.14 -18.82 -41.51
C TYR A 8 -19.94 -17.98 -41.92
N SER A 9 -20.11 -17.26 -43.02
CA SER A 9 -19.38 -16.04 -43.33
C SER A 9 -20.10 -14.89 -42.62
N HIS A 10 -19.39 -14.15 -41.76
CA HIS A 10 -19.60 -12.70 -41.53
C HIS A 10 -18.47 -12.18 -40.63
N ILE A 11 -17.28 -11.97 -41.21
CA ILE A 11 -16.28 -11.08 -40.62
C ILE A 11 -16.75 -9.66 -40.92
N GLY A 12 -17.51 -9.09 -39.98
CA GLY A 12 -17.85 -7.67 -40.01
C GLY A 12 -16.58 -6.85 -39.89
N ARG A 13 -16.33 -5.98 -40.89
CA ARG A 13 -15.34 -4.91 -40.81
C ARG A 13 -15.67 -4.01 -39.62
N ILE A 14 -14.89 -4.11 -38.54
CA ILE A 14 -14.94 -3.10 -37.48
C ILE A 14 -14.17 -1.89 -38.01
N THR A 15 -14.94 -0.85 -38.31
CA THR A 15 -14.44 0.45 -38.76
C THR A 15 -13.59 1.09 -37.65
N SER A 16 -12.41 1.53 -38.06
CA SER A 16 -11.47 2.29 -37.25
C SER A 16 -12.01 3.69 -36.96
N SER A 17 -12.53 3.90 -35.75
CA SER A 17 -12.41 5.21 -35.11
C SER A 17 -12.53 5.07 -33.59
N ILE A 18 -11.63 5.74 -32.88
CA ILE A 18 -11.64 5.91 -31.41
C ILE A 18 -11.30 4.63 -30.60
N ARG A 19 -10.09 4.06 -30.76
CA ARG A 19 -9.59 3.06 -29.77
C ARG A 19 -8.08 2.90 -29.60
N HIS A 20 -7.26 3.80 -30.14
CA HIS A 20 -5.80 3.60 -30.11
C HIS A 20 -5.06 4.15 -28.87
N ARG A 21 -5.68 5.00 -28.04
CA ARG A 21 -5.05 5.46 -26.79
C ARG A 21 -5.28 4.57 -25.57
N ARG A 22 -6.30 3.69 -25.61
CA ARG A 22 -6.62 2.79 -24.47
C ARG A 22 -5.73 1.54 -24.45
N TYR A 23 -5.30 1.08 -25.62
CA TYR A 23 -4.44 -0.11 -25.76
C TYR A 23 -2.99 0.16 -25.36
N LEU A 24 -2.48 1.37 -25.61
CA LEU A 24 -1.11 1.77 -25.21
C LEU A 24 -0.92 1.96 -23.70
N ARG A 25 -2.00 2.07 -22.90
CA ARG A 25 -1.94 2.32 -21.45
C ARG A 25 -1.89 1.04 -20.60
N SER A 26 -2.56 -0.01 -21.06
CA SER A 26 -2.32 -1.37 -20.59
C SER A 26 -0.89 -1.79 -20.86
N ILE A 27 -0.25 -1.27 -21.92
CA ILE A 27 1.13 -1.58 -22.28
C ILE A 27 2.15 -1.04 -21.26
N TYR A 28 1.92 0.03 -20.48
CA TYR A 28 2.91 0.45 -19.47
C TYR A 28 2.95 -0.50 -18.26
N LEU A 29 1.78 -0.83 -17.70
CA LEU A 29 1.64 -1.88 -16.68
C LEU A 29 2.13 -3.23 -17.22
N LEU A 30 1.78 -3.58 -18.46
CA LEU A 30 2.20 -4.84 -19.08
C LEU A 30 3.70 -4.86 -19.43
N ASN A 31 4.31 -3.75 -19.84
CA ASN A 31 5.72 -3.69 -20.22
C ASN A 31 6.61 -3.94 -19.00
N ASN A 32 6.29 -3.35 -17.84
CA ASN A 32 7.03 -3.61 -16.61
C ASN A 32 6.68 -4.98 -15.99
N LEU A 33 5.53 -5.58 -16.34
CA LEU A 33 5.20 -6.95 -15.90
C LEU A 33 6.06 -8.02 -16.57
N TYR A 34 6.65 -7.76 -17.75
CA TYR A 34 7.44 -8.76 -18.47
C TYR A 34 8.90 -8.85 -17.99
N ASP A 35 9.48 -7.76 -17.50
CA ASP A 35 10.90 -7.72 -17.12
C ASP A 35 11.15 -8.11 -15.64
N GLY A 36 10.07 -8.38 -14.88
CA GLY A 36 10.15 -8.62 -13.44
C GLY A 36 10.42 -7.32 -12.66
N PRO A 37 10.33 -7.35 -11.33
CA PRO A 37 10.63 -6.19 -10.51
C PRO A 37 12.15 -5.93 -10.44
N GLU A 38 12.51 -4.66 -10.23
CA GLU A 38 13.89 -4.27 -9.94
C GLU A 38 14.23 -4.58 -8.49
N VAL A 39 15.36 -5.24 -8.24
CA VAL A 39 15.90 -5.41 -6.88
C VAL A 39 16.71 -4.18 -6.54
N VAL A 40 16.31 -3.48 -5.47
CA VAL A 40 16.92 -2.20 -5.08
C VAL A 40 17.53 -2.29 -3.69
N ASP A 41 18.79 -1.84 -3.59
CA ASP A 41 19.47 -1.71 -2.30
C ASP A 41 19.15 -0.37 -1.62
N THR A 42 18.90 0.68 -2.41
CA THR A 42 18.58 2.05 -1.97
C THR A 42 17.66 2.72 -2.98
N PHE A 43 16.68 3.51 -2.51
CA PHE A 43 15.79 4.29 -3.37
C PHE A 43 15.48 5.68 -2.79
N PHE A 44 16.29 6.14 -1.85
CA PHE A 44 16.12 7.38 -1.10
C PHE A 44 17.49 7.92 -0.66
N ASP A 45 17.54 9.20 -0.28
CA ASP A 45 18.74 9.88 0.21
C ASP A 45 18.75 9.95 1.75
N GLU A 46 19.94 10.03 2.36
CA GLU A 46 20.08 10.29 3.80
C GLU A 46 19.31 11.57 4.20
N GLY A 47 18.52 11.50 5.28
CA GLY A 47 17.68 12.61 5.73
C GLY A 47 16.37 12.79 4.96
N SER A 48 16.02 11.88 4.03
CA SER A 48 14.70 11.90 3.37
C SER A 48 13.57 11.83 4.40
N ARG A 49 12.53 12.63 4.19
CA ARG A 49 11.30 12.60 4.99
C ARG A 49 10.28 11.67 4.37
N ILE A 50 9.79 10.74 5.15
CA ILE A 50 8.92 9.66 4.71
C ILE A 50 7.63 9.73 5.49
N LEU A 51 6.51 9.81 4.78
CA LEU A 51 5.19 9.66 5.35
C LEU A 51 4.67 8.27 5.04
N VAL A 52 4.28 7.51 6.07
CA VAL A 52 3.60 6.23 5.91
C VAL A 52 2.13 6.43 6.24
N ILE A 53 1.26 6.25 5.25
CA ILE A 53 -0.19 6.24 5.45
C ILE A 53 -0.59 4.82 5.81
N SER A 54 -1.03 4.61 7.05
CA SER A 54 -1.46 3.32 7.57
C SER A 54 -2.95 3.39 7.93
N PRO A 55 -3.83 2.60 7.31
CA PRO A 55 -5.24 2.56 7.72
C PRO A 55 -5.41 2.14 9.19
N HIS A 56 -4.75 1.05 9.58
CA HIS A 56 -4.85 0.45 10.91
C HIS A 56 -3.49 0.33 11.60
N GLN A 57 -3.52 0.17 12.92
CA GLN A 57 -2.35 -0.03 13.76
C GLN A 57 -1.77 -1.45 13.57
N ASP A 58 -0.94 -1.62 12.53
CA ASP A 58 -0.09 -2.79 12.21
C ASP A 58 0.26 -2.83 10.70
N ASP A 59 -0.57 -2.26 9.83
CA ASP A 59 -0.44 -2.39 8.36
C ASP A 59 0.94 -1.98 7.83
N GLU A 60 1.53 -0.93 8.40
CA GLU A 60 2.86 -0.43 8.03
C GLU A 60 3.95 -1.44 8.37
N ILE A 61 3.88 -2.07 9.54
CA ILE A 61 4.87 -3.07 9.94
C ILE A 61 4.65 -4.33 9.09
N ILE A 62 3.39 -4.74 8.88
CA ILE A 62 3.02 -5.87 8.03
C ILE A 62 3.61 -5.71 6.64
N GLY A 63 3.33 -4.58 5.98
CA GLY A 63 3.66 -4.39 4.58
C GLY A 63 5.07 -3.92 4.31
N CYS A 64 5.64 -3.10 5.20
CA CYS A 64 6.91 -2.42 4.93
C CYS A 64 7.86 -2.32 6.14
N GLY A 65 7.59 -2.99 7.27
CA GLY A 65 8.37 -2.84 8.49
C GLY A 65 9.87 -3.14 8.35
N GLY A 66 10.25 -4.09 7.49
CA GLY A 66 11.66 -4.38 7.22
C GLY A 66 12.32 -3.23 6.46
N THR A 67 11.67 -2.74 5.42
CA THR A 67 12.13 -1.58 4.64
C THR A 67 12.20 -0.35 5.52
N LEU A 68 11.18 -0.06 6.32
CA LEU A 68 11.18 1.07 7.26
C LEU A 68 12.36 1.01 8.23
N LYS A 69 12.72 -0.18 8.74
CA LYS A 69 13.91 -0.32 9.59
C LYS A 69 15.20 0.03 8.85
N ILE A 70 15.36 -0.44 7.63
CA ILE A 70 16.52 -0.12 6.79
C ILE A 70 16.59 1.39 6.50
N LEU A 71 15.44 2.03 6.27
CA LEU A 71 15.34 3.47 6.05
C LEU A 71 15.80 4.26 7.30
N VAL A 72 15.34 3.87 8.49
CA VAL A 72 15.76 4.47 9.77
C VAL A 72 17.27 4.33 10.00
N ASP A 73 17.84 3.14 9.77
CA ASP A 73 19.28 2.88 9.96
C ASP A 73 20.18 3.73 9.05
N ARG A 74 19.62 4.26 7.98
CA ARG A 74 20.28 5.14 7.00
C ARG A 74 19.88 6.61 7.18
N GLY A 75 19.26 6.97 8.30
CA GLY A 75 18.99 8.36 8.68
C GLY A 75 17.74 8.97 8.06
N ALA A 76 16.79 8.17 7.54
CA ALA A 76 15.49 8.70 7.13
C ALA A 76 14.68 9.17 8.35
N GLN A 77 13.89 10.23 8.15
CA GLN A 77 12.91 10.71 9.12
C GLN A 77 11.55 10.15 8.71
N ILE A 78 10.95 9.30 9.56
CA ILE A 78 9.72 8.60 9.24
C ILE A 78 8.61 9.04 10.19
N THR A 79 7.49 9.48 9.62
CA THR A 79 6.24 9.73 10.34
C THR A 79 5.19 8.73 9.86
N VAL A 80 4.57 8.01 10.80
CA VAL A 80 3.45 7.09 10.50
C VAL A 80 2.13 7.77 10.84
N ALA A 81 1.23 7.88 9.88
CA ALA A 81 -0.11 8.42 10.07
C ALA A 81 -1.14 7.29 10.01
N TYR A 82 -1.75 6.99 11.17
CA TYR A 82 -2.85 6.06 11.31
C TYR A 82 -4.18 6.77 11.02
N LEU A 83 -4.90 6.29 10.00
CA LEU A 83 -6.15 6.93 9.58
C LEU A 83 -7.31 6.56 10.50
N THR A 84 -7.41 5.28 10.89
CA THR A 84 -8.50 4.79 11.74
C THR A 84 -8.07 4.58 13.19
N ASP A 85 -9.03 4.37 14.07
CA ASP A 85 -8.82 4.09 15.49
C ASP A 85 -8.56 2.60 15.79
N GLY A 86 -8.78 1.71 14.82
CA GLY A 86 -8.60 0.26 14.96
C GLY A 86 -9.55 -0.40 15.98
N GLY A 87 -10.59 0.30 16.43
CA GLY A 87 -11.47 -0.13 17.52
C GLY A 87 -12.30 -1.37 17.21
N SER A 88 -12.40 -1.77 15.94
CA SER A 88 -13.11 -2.98 15.51
C SER A 88 -12.20 -4.21 15.38
N GLY A 89 -10.91 -4.09 15.76
CA GLY A 89 -9.93 -5.18 15.68
C GLY A 89 -10.17 -6.37 16.62
N SER A 90 -11.15 -6.29 17.52
CA SER A 90 -11.56 -7.40 18.39
C SER A 90 -13.07 -7.37 18.64
N HIS A 91 -13.67 -8.56 18.75
CA HIS A 91 -15.06 -8.70 19.20
C HIS A 91 -15.17 -8.98 20.70
N GLU A 92 -14.05 -9.27 21.36
CA GLU A 92 -14.01 -9.64 22.78
C GLU A 92 -13.63 -8.46 23.68
N ILE A 93 -12.85 -7.51 23.15
CA ILE A 93 -12.39 -6.32 23.86
C ILE A 93 -13.36 -5.16 23.57
N PRO A 94 -13.79 -4.38 24.59
CA PRO A 94 -14.63 -3.20 24.39
C PRO A 94 -13.99 -2.20 23.43
N TYR A 95 -14.78 -1.60 22.54
CA TYR A 95 -14.31 -0.69 21.49
C TYR A 95 -13.31 0.37 21.95
N GLN A 96 -13.60 1.09 23.03
CA GLN A 96 -12.70 2.15 23.52
C GLN A 96 -11.38 1.60 24.09
N GLU A 97 -11.45 0.46 24.78
CA GLU A 97 -10.27 -0.21 25.32
C GLU A 97 -9.41 -0.78 24.18
N GLN A 98 -10.04 -1.26 23.11
CA GLN A 98 -9.36 -1.75 21.91
C GLN A 98 -8.54 -0.64 21.24
N ILE A 99 -9.07 0.59 21.14
CA ILE A 99 -8.34 1.73 20.59
C ILE A 99 -7.07 2.00 21.41
N ASP A 100 -7.21 2.12 22.74
CA ASP A 100 -6.09 2.42 23.63
C ASP A 100 -5.00 1.33 23.57
N ILE A 101 -5.41 0.06 23.51
CA ILE A 101 -4.50 -1.07 23.34
C ILE A 101 -3.76 -0.95 22.01
N ARG A 102 -4.48 -0.78 20.89
CA ARG A 102 -3.85 -0.74 19.56
C ARG A 102 -2.89 0.44 19.38
N GLU A 103 -3.18 1.61 19.96
CA GLU A 103 -2.22 2.73 19.95
C GLU A 103 -0.94 2.42 20.75
N GLN A 104 -1.05 1.69 21.87
CA GLN A 104 0.10 1.25 22.66
C GLN A 104 0.92 0.19 21.94
N GLU A 105 0.26 -0.78 21.30
CA GLU A 105 0.89 -1.83 20.50
C GLU A 105 1.64 -1.24 19.30
N ALA A 106 1.02 -0.33 18.55
CA ALA A 106 1.66 0.42 17.46
C ALA A 106 2.92 1.14 17.93
N LYS A 107 2.84 1.85 19.07
CA LYS A 107 3.98 2.55 19.64
C LYS A 107 5.12 1.58 19.99
N ALA A 108 4.82 0.47 20.65
CA ALA A 108 5.81 -0.52 21.02
C ALA A 108 6.46 -1.18 19.78
N GLY A 109 5.65 -1.49 18.76
CA GLY A 109 6.12 -2.05 17.49
C GLY A 109 7.04 -1.10 16.74
N LEU A 110 6.65 0.17 16.60
CA LEU A 110 7.46 1.18 15.91
C LEU A 110 8.73 1.57 16.69
N GLU A 111 8.70 1.54 18.03
CA GLU A 111 9.90 1.74 18.86
C GLU A 111 10.99 0.70 18.55
N ILE A 112 10.61 -0.56 18.32
CA ILE A 112 11.55 -1.62 17.90
C ILE A 112 12.19 -1.30 16.53
N LEU A 113 11.43 -0.65 15.65
CA LEU A 113 11.95 -0.22 14.34
C LEU A 113 12.72 1.11 14.39
N GLY A 114 12.78 1.77 15.55
CA GLY A 114 13.43 3.07 15.73
C GLY A 114 12.61 4.26 15.22
N ILE A 115 11.28 4.12 15.12
CA ILE A 115 10.37 5.15 14.62
C ILE A 115 9.59 5.72 15.81
N GLY A 116 9.76 7.03 16.06
CA GLY A 116 9.13 7.71 17.19
C GLY A 116 7.93 8.59 16.82
N GLU A 117 7.83 9.03 15.56
CA GLU A 117 6.80 9.98 15.14
C GLU A 117 5.57 9.26 14.59
N MET A 118 4.44 9.45 15.28
CA MET A 118 3.15 8.86 14.94
C MET A 118 2.04 9.89 15.05
N ILE A 119 1.06 9.79 14.17
CA ILE A 119 -0.12 10.64 14.14
C ILE A 119 -1.36 9.74 14.07
N PHE A 120 -2.30 9.92 15.01
CA PHE A 120 -3.54 9.15 15.07
C PHE A 120 -4.73 10.05 14.71
N LEU A 121 -5.31 9.85 13.53
CA LEU A 121 -6.49 10.61 13.08
C LEU A 121 -7.80 10.06 13.66
N ARG A 122 -7.78 8.81 14.16
CA ARG A 122 -8.88 8.17 14.90
C ARG A 122 -10.23 8.24 14.18
N ARG A 123 -10.24 8.05 12.86
CA ARG A 123 -11.49 7.82 12.13
C ARG A 123 -12.05 6.46 12.54
N PRO A 124 -13.38 6.27 12.58
CA PRO A 124 -13.92 4.97 12.96
C PRO A 124 -13.47 3.87 12.01
N ASP A 125 -12.93 2.79 12.57
CA ASP A 125 -12.55 1.58 11.84
C ASP A 125 -13.74 0.98 11.08
N TYR A 126 -13.51 0.46 9.86
CA TYR A 126 -14.50 0.03 8.87
C TYR A 126 -15.45 1.10 8.31
N ASP A 127 -15.35 2.35 8.76
CA ASP A 127 -16.14 3.49 8.25
C ASP A 127 -15.23 4.62 7.75
N LEU A 128 -14.01 4.28 7.30
CA LEU A 128 -13.13 5.25 6.67
C LEU A 128 -13.77 5.74 5.37
N ILE A 129 -13.95 7.06 5.27
CA ILE A 129 -14.59 7.69 4.10
C ILE A 129 -13.72 8.79 3.51
N HIS A 130 -13.71 8.87 2.18
CA HIS A 130 -12.97 9.88 1.41
C HIS A 130 -13.76 11.18 1.25
N ASN A 131 -14.23 11.75 2.37
CA ASN A 131 -14.92 13.03 2.39
C ASN A 131 -13.92 14.20 2.38
N LYS A 132 -14.42 15.44 2.31
CA LYS A 132 -13.57 16.63 2.26
C LYS A 132 -12.72 16.81 3.51
N ASP A 133 -13.24 16.47 4.68
CA ASP A 133 -12.56 16.69 5.96
C ASP A 133 -11.39 15.72 6.12
N THR A 134 -11.61 14.43 5.85
CA THR A 134 -10.55 13.41 5.90
C THR A 134 -9.46 13.69 4.85
N VAL A 135 -9.85 14.11 3.64
CA VAL A 135 -8.89 14.51 2.61
C VAL A 135 -8.09 15.73 3.05
N LYS A 136 -8.76 16.73 3.64
CA LYS A 136 -8.10 17.96 4.12
C LYS A 136 -7.10 17.68 5.23
N GLU A 137 -7.41 16.77 6.16
CA GLU A 137 -6.47 16.35 7.20
C GLU A 137 -5.21 15.71 6.59
N VAL A 138 -5.38 14.81 5.61
CA VAL A 138 -4.21 14.22 4.92
C VAL A 138 -3.44 15.25 4.09
N GLU A 139 -4.11 16.23 3.48
CA GLU A 139 -3.44 17.38 2.84
C GLU A 139 -2.60 18.18 3.86
N ASP A 140 -3.16 18.50 5.03
CA ASP A 140 -2.44 19.22 6.09
C ASP A 140 -1.21 18.44 6.57
N LEU A 141 -1.32 17.13 6.75
CA LEU A 141 -0.20 16.27 7.11
C LEU A 141 0.90 16.28 6.04
N ILE A 142 0.52 16.18 4.76
CA ILE A 142 1.48 16.22 3.65
C ILE A 142 2.18 17.58 3.60
N ASP A 143 1.45 18.68 3.79
CA ASP A 143 2.02 20.03 3.77
C ASP A 143 2.95 20.29 4.97
N GLU A 144 2.58 19.82 6.18
CA GLU A 144 3.38 19.94 7.40
C GLU A 144 4.67 19.12 7.32
N ILE A 145 4.56 17.85 6.95
CA ILE A 145 5.69 16.92 6.88
C ILE A 145 6.56 17.22 5.65
N ASN A 146 5.94 17.68 4.55
CA ASN A 146 6.55 17.90 3.24
C ASN A 146 7.42 16.70 2.79
N PRO A 147 6.81 15.50 2.68
CA PRO A 147 7.54 14.26 2.46
C PRO A 147 8.23 14.22 1.09
N ASP A 148 9.32 13.47 1.01
CA ASP A 148 10.03 13.12 -0.22
C ASP A 148 9.48 11.81 -0.81
N ILE A 149 8.99 10.92 0.06
CA ILE A 149 8.41 9.62 -0.28
C ILE A 149 7.16 9.37 0.57
N ILE A 150 6.15 8.75 -0.03
CA ILE A 150 4.95 8.30 0.70
C ILE A 150 4.74 6.80 0.52
N PHE A 151 4.54 6.08 1.62
CA PHE A 151 4.09 4.68 1.63
C PHE A 151 2.57 4.63 1.87
N VAL A 152 1.88 3.71 1.20
CA VAL A 152 0.42 3.55 1.32
C VAL A 152 0.01 2.11 0.96
N PRO A 153 -1.08 1.54 1.50
CA PRO A 153 -1.51 0.20 1.09
C PRO A 153 -1.84 0.14 -0.40
N TYR A 154 -1.72 -1.07 -0.95
CA TYR A 154 -2.12 -1.35 -2.32
C TYR A 154 -3.60 -1.05 -2.56
N PHE A 155 -3.90 -0.24 -3.57
CA PHE A 155 -5.25 0.25 -3.85
C PHE A 155 -6.26 -0.83 -4.31
N LEU A 156 -5.80 -2.07 -4.58
CA LEU A 156 -6.66 -3.24 -4.85
C LEU A 156 -6.60 -4.28 -3.72
N ASP A 157 -6.19 -3.87 -2.52
CA ASP A 157 -6.30 -4.70 -1.34
C ASP A 157 -7.76 -5.07 -1.04
N THR A 158 -7.98 -6.26 -0.47
CA THR A 158 -9.32 -6.77 -0.17
C THR A 158 -9.97 -6.05 1.00
N HIS A 159 -9.19 -5.40 1.88
CA HIS A 159 -9.75 -4.60 2.97
C HIS A 159 -10.24 -3.24 2.44
N PRO A 160 -11.51 -2.85 2.70
CA PRO A 160 -12.08 -1.62 2.16
C PRO A 160 -11.30 -0.36 2.58
N ASP A 161 -10.89 -0.28 3.84
CA ASP A 161 -10.16 0.89 4.35
C ASP A 161 -8.80 1.08 3.67
N HIS A 162 -8.13 0.01 3.25
CA HIS A 162 -6.85 0.11 2.53
C HIS A 162 -7.05 0.78 1.17
N ALA A 163 -8.06 0.34 0.42
CA ALA A 163 -8.40 0.93 -0.87
C ALA A 163 -8.89 2.39 -0.72
N ILE A 164 -9.61 2.69 0.37
CA ILE A 164 -10.07 4.06 0.65
C ILE A 164 -8.91 4.97 1.08
N ALA A 165 -7.96 4.49 1.88
CA ALA A 165 -6.75 5.22 2.27
C ALA A 165 -5.93 5.62 1.04
N ALA A 166 -5.70 4.69 0.11
CA ALA A 166 -5.05 4.99 -1.17
C ALA A 166 -5.82 6.08 -1.94
N LYS A 167 -7.16 6.02 -1.96
CA LYS A 167 -8.00 7.03 -2.60
C LYS A 167 -7.92 8.40 -1.92
N ILE A 168 -7.93 8.46 -0.59
CA ILE A 168 -7.77 9.70 0.19
C ILE A 168 -6.43 10.34 -0.16
N LEU A 169 -5.35 9.56 -0.15
CA LEU A 169 -4.02 10.05 -0.52
C LEU A 169 -4.00 10.59 -1.96
N GLY A 170 -4.61 9.89 -2.92
CA GLY A 170 -4.68 10.37 -4.31
C GLY A 170 -5.43 11.70 -4.46
N LEU A 171 -6.51 11.89 -3.69
CA LEU A 171 -7.24 13.16 -3.66
C LEU A 171 -6.38 14.27 -3.04
N ALA A 172 -5.73 14.01 -1.91
CA ALA A 172 -4.85 14.98 -1.25
C ALA A 172 -3.67 15.39 -2.15
N LEU A 173 -3.04 14.42 -2.81
CA LEU A 173 -1.93 14.67 -3.74
C LEU A 173 -2.36 15.41 -5.02
N SER A 174 -3.65 15.50 -5.33
CA SER A 174 -4.13 16.26 -6.49
C SER A 174 -3.91 17.76 -6.33
N SER A 175 -3.94 18.25 -5.09
CA SER A 175 -3.66 19.65 -4.74
C SER A 175 -2.16 19.91 -4.49
N TYR A 176 -1.38 18.87 -4.24
CA TYR A 176 0.03 18.98 -3.87
C TYR A 176 0.95 19.25 -5.07
N SER A 177 1.82 20.26 -4.95
CA SER A 177 2.63 20.75 -6.09
C SER A 177 3.96 20.02 -6.27
N LYS A 178 4.57 19.53 -5.18
CA LYS A 178 5.86 18.84 -5.21
C LYS A 178 5.70 17.47 -5.85
N ASP A 179 6.65 17.09 -6.70
CA ASP A 179 6.71 15.73 -7.23
C ASP A 179 7.36 14.79 -6.20
N LEU A 180 6.82 13.57 -6.10
CA LEU A 180 7.30 12.55 -5.19
C LEU A 180 6.89 11.17 -5.71
N ASN A 181 7.48 10.13 -5.13
CA ASN A 181 7.10 8.75 -5.40
C ASN A 181 6.20 8.20 -4.29
N CYS A 182 5.14 7.51 -4.70
CA CYS A 182 4.25 6.73 -3.85
C CYS A 182 4.62 5.24 -3.95
N TYR A 183 4.84 4.61 -2.81
CA TYR A 183 5.20 3.20 -2.67
C TYR A 183 4.00 2.46 -2.11
N SER A 184 3.29 1.75 -3.00
CA SER A 184 2.18 0.89 -2.56
C SER A 184 2.73 -0.38 -1.94
N TYR A 185 2.33 -0.72 -0.73
CA TYR A 185 2.76 -1.92 0.01
C TYR A 185 1.65 -2.97 0.16
N GLU A 186 2.06 -4.20 0.46
CA GLU A 186 1.17 -5.36 0.59
C GLU A 186 0.67 -5.52 2.02
N VAL A 187 -0.64 -5.74 2.23
CA VAL A 187 -1.16 -6.20 3.52
C VAL A 187 -1.83 -7.55 3.35
N TRP A 188 -3.03 -7.58 2.75
CA TRP A 188 -3.79 -8.81 2.54
C TRP A 188 -3.75 -9.30 1.10
N THR A 189 -3.60 -8.38 0.14
CA THR A 189 -3.50 -8.71 -1.29
C THR A 189 -2.08 -8.51 -1.80
N PRO A 190 -1.41 -9.57 -2.29
CA PRO A 190 -0.16 -9.41 -3.00
C PRO A 190 -0.33 -8.59 -4.29
N LEU A 191 0.56 -7.61 -4.50
CA LEU A 191 0.63 -6.75 -5.67
C LEU A 191 1.60 -7.32 -6.73
N PRO A 192 1.50 -6.90 -8.00
CA PRO A 192 2.56 -7.10 -8.97
C PRO A 192 3.68 -6.05 -8.72
N PRO A 193 4.86 -6.46 -8.20
CA PRO A 193 5.89 -5.52 -7.78
C PRO A 193 6.54 -4.83 -8.97
N THR A 194 6.91 -3.57 -8.77
CA THR A 194 7.88 -2.87 -9.62
C THR A 194 9.27 -2.90 -9.01
N ILE A 195 9.34 -2.94 -7.67
CA ILE A 195 10.61 -3.09 -6.94
C ILE A 195 10.51 -4.16 -5.85
N ILE A 196 11.67 -4.68 -5.48
CA ILE A 196 11.90 -5.64 -4.40
C ILE A 196 13.01 -5.08 -3.50
N VAL A 197 12.79 -5.14 -2.19
CA VAL A 197 13.76 -4.70 -1.17
C VAL A 197 14.16 -5.89 -0.32
N ASP A 198 15.46 -6.20 -0.26
CA ASP A 198 15.98 -7.22 0.65
C ASP A 198 15.87 -6.75 2.09
N ILE A 199 15.13 -7.50 2.91
CA ILE A 199 14.96 -7.26 4.34
C ILE A 199 15.54 -8.39 5.20
N SER A 200 16.34 -9.29 4.60
CA SER A 200 16.86 -10.48 5.26
C SER A 200 17.63 -10.15 6.55
N SER A 201 18.40 -9.06 6.55
CA SER A 201 19.19 -8.61 7.69
C SER A 201 18.37 -8.06 8.86
N VAL A 202 17.15 -7.59 8.61
CA VAL A 202 16.27 -6.94 9.59
C VAL A 202 14.96 -7.69 9.85
N MET A 203 14.76 -8.85 9.19
CA MET A 203 13.54 -9.65 9.31
C MET A 203 13.20 -9.99 10.77
N ASN A 204 14.20 -10.29 11.60
CA ASN A 204 13.96 -10.56 13.02
C ASN A 204 13.36 -9.35 13.74
N MET A 205 13.79 -8.14 13.41
CA MET A 205 13.27 -6.90 14.01
C MET A 205 11.84 -6.63 13.55
N LYS A 206 11.55 -6.86 12.26
CA LYS A 206 10.17 -6.83 11.73
C LYS A 206 9.26 -7.77 12.51
N ILE A 207 9.70 -9.01 12.74
CA ILE A 207 8.90 -9.98 13.49
C ILE A 207 8.72 -9.58 14.96
N GLN A 208 9.77 -9.05 15.61
CA GLN A 208 9.67 -8.53 16.98
C GLN A 208 8.69 -7.35 17.08
N ALA A 209 8.66 -6.48 16.07
CA ALA A 209 7.71 -5.38 15.98
C ALA A 209 6.27 -5.90 15.81
N LEU A 210 6.03 -6.84 14.90
CA LEU A 210 4.72 -7.48 14.73
C LEU A 210 4.24 -8.18 16.00
N GLN A 211 5.15 -8.78 16.78
CA GLN A 211 4.82 -9.43 18.05
C GLN A 211 4.25 -8.48 19.10
N GLN A 212 4.42 -7.16 18.96
CA GLN A 212 3.82 -6.20 19.89
C GLN A 212 2.31 -6.04 19.70
N HIS A 213 1.74 -6.52 18.59
CA HIS A 213 0.31 -6.43 18.31
C HIS A 213 -0.45 -7.67 18.82
N GLU A 214 -0.26 -7.98 20.11
CA GLU A 214 -0.78 -9.19 20.75
C GLU A 214 -2.31 -9.33 20.60
N SER A 215 -3.03 -8.22 20.73
CA SER A 215 -4.48 -8.18 20.60
C SER A 215 -4.98 -8.59 19.22
N GLN A 216 -4.18 -8.35 18.18
CA GLN A 216 -4.52 -8.70 16.79
C GLN A 216 -4.08 -10.13 16.46
N LEU A 217 -2.91 -10.54 16.97
CA LEU A 217 -2.35 -11.88 16.73
C LEU A 217 -3.21 -13.01 17.29
N HIS A 218 -4.02 -12.73 18.31
CA HIS A 218 -5.01 -13.68 18.81
C HIS A 218 -6.06 -14.05 17.75
N ASN A 219 -6.41 -13.13 16.86
CA ASN A 219 -7.43 -13.33 15.81
C ASN A 219 -6.83 -13.99 14.56
N LEU A 220 -5.62 -13.59 14.19
CA LEU A 220 -4.93 -14.09 13.01
C LEU A 220 -3.42 -14.07 13.24
N ASP A 221 -2.77 -15.24 13.12
CA ASP A 221 -1.30 -15.32 13.04
C ASP A 221 -0.82 -14.83 11.67
N TYR A 222 -0.87 -13.52 11.47
CA TYR A 222 -0.34 -12.89 10.27
C TYR A 222 1.20 -12.88 10.27
N ILE A 223 1.87 -13.07 11.41
CA ILE A 223 3.34 -13.18 11.46
C ILE A 223 3.81 -14.31 10.54
N GLU A 224 3.20 -15.49 10.62
CA GLU A 224 3.57 -16.60 9.75
C GLU A 224 3.23 -16.33 8.28
N LYS A 225 2.10 -15.66 8.00
CA LYS A 225 1.68 -15.34 6.62
C LYS A 225 2.63 -14.35 5.97
N ILE A 226 3.01 -13.30 6.69
CA ILE A 226 3.91 -12.26 6.22
C ILE A 226 5.34 -12.79 6.09
N ARG A 227 5.80 -13.64 7.02
CA ARG A 227 7.07 -14.37 6.86
C ARG A 227 7.08 -15.21 5.59
N GLY A 228 6.01 -15.96 5.33
CA GLY A 228 5.86 -16.75 4.11
C GLY A 228 5.82 -15.89 2.85
N LEU A 229 5.10 -14.77 2.86
CA LEU A 229 5.06 -13.83 1.75
C LEU A 229 6.42 -13.19 1.49
N ASN A 230 7.13 -12.73 2.53
CA ASN A 230 8.46 -12.14 2.37
C ASN A 230 9.48 -13.17 1.88
N ALA A 231 9.39 -14.43 2.32
CA ALA A 231 10.19 -15.52 1.77
C ALA A 231 9.86 -15.77 0.29
N TYR A 232 8.57 -15.79 -0.07
CA TYR A 232 8.15 -15.94 -1.46
C TYR A 232 8.67 -14.81 -2.35
N ARG A 233 8.72 -13.56 -1.85
CA ARG A 233 9.24 -12.42 -2.64
C ARG A 233 10.73 -12.52 -2.93
N SER A 234 11.51 -13.33 -2.19
CA SER A 234 12.94 -13.51 -2.47
C SER A 234 13.23 -14.26 -3.78
N ILE A 235 12.23 -14.86 -4.44
CA ILE A 235 12.39 -15.46 -5.78
C ILE A 235 12.90 -14.47 -6.84
N TYR A 236 12.72 -13.16 -6.58
CA TYR A 236 13.16 -12.09 -7.46
C TYR A 236 14.56 -11.55 -7.13
N ALA A 237 15.14 -11.94 -6.00
CA ALA A 237 16.40 -11.40 -5.50
C ALA A 237 17.34 -12.53 -5.06
N ASP A 238 18.21 -12.95 -5.99
CA ASP A 238 19.16 -14.05 -5.79
C ASP A 238 20.03 -13.84 -4.55
N GLY A 239 20.14 -14.88 -3.72
CA GLY A 239 20.96 -14.86 -2.50
C GLY A 239 20.30 -14.22 -1.28
N THR A 240 19.04 -13.75 -1.40
CA THR A 240 18.26 -13.19 -0.29
C THR A 240 17.28 -14.22 0.28
N THR A 241 16.87 -14.04 1.54
CA THR A 241 15.93 -14.95 2.22
C THR A 241 14.55 -14.33 2.37
N TYR A 242 14.47 -13.01 2.61
CA TYR A 242 13.23 -12.31 2.83
C TYR A 242 13.24 -10.98 2.10
N CYS A 243 12.18 -10.70 1.37
CA CYS A 243 12.02 -9.44 0.66
C CYS A 243 10.65 -8.82 0.87
N GLU A 244 10.58 -7.50 0.84
CA GLU A 244 9.33 -6.74 0.70
C GLU A 244 9.17 -6.27 -0.74
N ALA A 245 7.92 -6.15 -1.17
CA ALA A 245 7.54 -5.85 -2.54
C ALA A 245 6.72 -4.57 -2.58
N PHE A 246 7.05 -3.70 -3.54
CA PHE A 246 6.35 -2.44 -3.70
C PHE A 246 5.97 -2.19 -5.15
N MET A 247 4.84 -1.52 -5.34
CA MET A 247 4.47 -0.90 -6.60
C MET A 247 4.72 0.60 -6.50
N VAL A 248 5.66 1.10 -7.28
CA VAL A 248 6.13 2.49 -7.21
C VAL A 248 5.54 3.30 -8.35
N HIS A 249 5.05 4.48 -8.01
CA HIS A 249 4.48 5.43 -8.95
C HIS A 249 4.93 6.84 -8.64
N SER A 250 5.20 7.64 -9.68
CA SER A 250 5.22 9.09 -9.48
C SER A 250 3.87 9.57 -8.97
N ARG A 251 3.83 10.72 -8.29
CA ARG A 251 2.59 11.37 -7.81
C ARG A 251 1.53 11.41 -8.91
N SER A 252 1.95 11.81 -10.11
CA SER A 252 1.05 11.95 -11.26
C SER A 252 0.49 10.61 -11.75
N GLU A 253 1.25 9.52 -11.67
CA GLU A 253 0.80 8.17 -12.04
C GLU A 253 -0.13 7.59 -11.00
N PHE A 254 0.19 7.75 -9.72
CA PHE A 254 -0.62 7.29 -8.60
C PHE A 254 -2.05 7.87 -8.67
N ILE A 255 -2.17 9.19 -8.84
CA ILE A 255 -3.47 9.86 -9.02
C ILE A 255 -4.24 9.28 -10.22
N ARG A 256 -3.56 9.10 -11.36
CA ARG A 256 -4.17 8.56 -12.57
C ARG A 256 -4.67 7.12 -12.40
N MET A 257 -4.00 6.30 -11.59
CA MET A 257 -4.39 4.92 -11.36
C MET A 257 -5.68 4.80 -10.55
N LEU A 258 -5.84 5.65 -9.54
CA LEU A 258 -7.06 5.70 -8.72
C LEU A 258 -8.28 6.19 -9.52
N ASP A 259 -8.07 7.06 -10.51
CA ASP A 259 -9.10 7.54 -11.43
C ASP A 259 -9.64 6.47 -12.40
N ILE A 260 -8.89 5.39 -12.65
CA ILE A 260 -9.35 4.30 -13.52
C ILE A 260 -10.43 3.48 -12.82
N ASN A 261 -10.44 3.44 -11.49
CA ASN A 261 -11.44 2.73 -10.67
C ASN A 261 -12.70 3.56 -10.37
N SER A 262 -12.67 4.88 -10.51
CA SER A 262 -13.82 5.76 -10.23
C SER A 262 -14.88 5.80 -11.33
N ARG A 263 -14.63 5.18 -12.51
CA ARG A 263 -15.54 5.22 -13.68
C ARG A 263 -16.48 4.03 -13.84
N LYS A 264 -16.73 3.23 -12.80
CA LYS A 264 -18.06 2.62 -12.67
C LYS A 264 -19.01 3.74 -12.29
N LYS A 265 -19.57 4.41 -13.29
CA LYS A 265 -20.66 5.38 -13.14
C LYS A 265 -21.70 4.79 -12.18
N LEU A 266 -21.82 5.39 -10.99
CA LEU A 266 -23.07 5.46 -10.27
C LEU A 266 -24.12 5.91 -11.30
N ARG A 267 -24.99 4.98 -11.70
CA ARG A 267 -26.28 5.36 -12.24
C ARG A 267 -27.02 6.00 -11.07
N ILE A 268 -27.07 7.33 -11.07
CA ILE A 268 -28.07 8.09 -10.33
C ILE A 268 -29.44 7.71 -10.91
#